data_AF-A0A9E9CBR2-F1
#
_entry.id   AF-A0A9E9CBR2-F1
#
_cell.length_a   1.000
_cell.length_b   1.000
_cell.length_c   1.000
_cell.angle_alpha   90.00
_cell.angle_beta   90.00
_cell.angle_gamma   90.00
#
_symmetry.space_group_name_H-M   'P 1'
#
loop_
_entity.id
_entity.type
_entity.pdbx_description
1 polymer ?
#
loop_
_entity_poly.entity_id
_entity_poly.type
_entity_poly.pdbx_seq_one_letter_code
_entity_poly.pdbx_strand_id
1 'polypeptide(L)'
;MNTRLGFGKPPAPPKPSKRSTQRAEAAKQLDQMRSDNFPEYEVYIRIQGKKHWYPVGAIAVKRSNQINQAIFGSQDELVQGAVRLYPVLRKHQQQLEYGYRLKEYKDEPIQLAVPPSASPNGIQGLVAQISTRVQSVFNRPS
;
A
#
# COMPACT_ATOMS: atom_id res chain seq x y z
N MET A 1 36.61 -45.30 -32.75
CA MET A 1 35.88 -44.85 -31.54
C MET A 1 36.02 -43.33 -31.47
N ASN A 2 35.00 -42.57 -31.89
CA ASN A 2 35.05 -41.10 -31.91
C ASN A 2 34.14 -40.51 -30.82
N THR A 3 34.70 -40.16 -29.68
CA THR A 3 34.02 -39.37 -28.65
C THR A 3 34.04 -37.91 -29.06
N ARG A 4 32.93 -37.40 -29.62
CA ARG A 4 32.75 -35.97 -29.88
C ARG A 4 32.61 -35.24 -28.54
N LEU A 5 33.57 -34.35 -28.28
CA LEU A 5 33.67 -33.48 -27.11
C LEU A 5 32.33 -32.79 -26.82
N GLY A 6 31.88 -32.94 -25.58
CA GLY A 6 30.64 -32.40 -25.04
C GLY A 6 30.62 -30.88 -24.97
N PHE A 7 29.39 -30.38 -25.10
CA PHE A 7 28.89 -29.02 -24.95
C PHE A 7 29.72 -28.15 -23.98
N GLY A 8 30.12 -26.96 -24.46
CA GLY A 8 30.93 -26.00 -23.71
C GLY A 8 30.32 -25.61 -22.36
N LYS A 9 31.19 -25.11 -21.46
CA LYS A 9 30.88 -24.75 -20.07
C LYS A 9 29.54 -23.99 -19.96
N PRO A 10 28.60 -24.42 -19.10
CA PRO A 10 27.33 -23.72 -18.94
C PRO A 10 27.58 -22.28 -18.47
N PRO A 11 26.84 -21.29 -19.00
CA PRO A 11 26.98 -19.91 -18.57
C PRO A 11 26.70 -19.80 -17.07
N ALA A 12 27.48 -18.95 -16.39
CA ALA A 12 27.31 -18.71 -14.96
C ALA A 12 25.87 -18.28 -14.65
N PRO A 13 25.28 -18.74 -13.53
CA PRO A 13 23.92 -18.40 -13.18
C PRO A 13 23.75 -16.87 -13.10
N PRO A 14 22.67 -16.31 -13.66
CA PRO A 14 22.45 -14.87 -13.66
C PRO A 14 22.35 -14.37 -12.22
N LYS A 15 23.06 -13.28 -11.91
CA LYS A 15 23.00 -12.63 -10.59
C LYS A 15 21.55 -12.21 -10.31
N PRO A 16 21.02 -12.45 -9.10
CA PRO A 16 19.65 -12.06 -8.76
C PRO A 16 19.49 -10.54 -8.91
N SER A 17 18.42 -10.13 -9.59
CA SER A 17 18.11 -8.72 -9.76
C SER A 17 17.71 -8.08 -8.44
N LYS A 18 17.88 -6.76 -8.30
CA LYS A 18 17.45 -6.00 -7.11
C LYS A 18 15.96 -6.20 -6.75
N ARG A 19 15.11 -6.47 -7.74
CA ARG A 19 13.69 -6.81 -7.51
C ARG A 19 13.49 -8.22 -6.97
N SER A 20 14.34 -9.16 -7.38
CA SER A 20 14.31 -10.53 -6.87
C SER A 20 14.74 -10.60 -5.41
N THR A 21 15.75 -9.81 -5.02
CA THR A 21 16.19 -9.73 -3.62
C THR A 21 15.11 -9.10 -2.74
N GLN A 22 14.54 -7.96 -3.15
CA GLN A 22 13.46 -7.30 -2.41
C GLN A 22 12.23 -8.21 -2.20
N ARG A 23 11.83 -8.97 -3.23
CA ARG A 23 10.74 -9.94 -3.09
C ARG A 23 11.08 -11.06 -2.11
N ALA A 24 12.31 -11.57 -2.14
CA ALA A 24 12.76 -12.61 -1.22
C ALA A 24 12.84 -12.09 0.22
N GLU A 25 13.27 -10.85 0.43
CA GLU A 25 13.30 -10.18 1.73
C GLU A 25 11.89 -9.94 2.26
N ALA A 26 10.96 -9.45 1.43
CA ALA A 26 9.56 -9.28 1.82
C ALA A 26 8.91 -10.63 2.21
N ALA A 27 9.21 -11.70 1.47
CA ALA A 27 8.73 -13.04 1.80
C ALA A 27 9.27 -13.53 3.15
N LYS A 28 10.57 -13.31 3.43
CA LYS A 28 11.18 -13.65 4.73
C LYS A 28 10.58 -12.84 5.88
N GLN A 29 10.36 -11.54 5.68
CA GLN A 29 9.76 -10.68 6.69
C GLN A 29 8.32 -11.12 6.99
N LEU A 30 7.55 -11.49 5.97
CA LEU A 30 6.19 -12.02 6.16
C LEU A 30 6.22 -13.33 6.96
N ASP A 31 7.16 -14.23 6.66
CA ASP A 31 7.30 -15.51 7.35
C ASP A 31 7.69 -15.32 8.83
N GLN A 32 8.63 -14.42 9.12
CA GLN A 32 8.97 -14.03 10.49
C GLN A 32 7.77 -13.44 11.22
N MET A 33 7.05 -12.52 10.57
CA MET A 33 5.89 -11.89 11.21
C MET A 33 4.75 -12.87 11.49
N ARG A 34 4.59 -13.88 10.63
CA ARG A 34 3.66 -14.99 10.87
C ARG A 34 4.08 -15.82 12.08
N SER A 35 5.36 -16.13 12.21
CA SER A 35 5.89 -16.86 13.37
C SER A 35 5.67 -16.09 14.68
N ASP A 36 5.74 -14.77 14.64
CA ASP A 36 5.51 -13.88 15.78
C ASP A 36 4.00 -13.63 16.08
N ASN A 37 3.08 -14.32 15.38
CA ASN A 37 1.62 -14.14 15.50
C ASN A 37 1.14 -12.69 15.27
N PHE A 38 1.83 -11.93 14.41
CA PHE A 38 1.34 -10.61 14.04
C PHE A 38 0.09 -10.72 13.16
N PRO A 39 -0.87 -9.78 13.31
CA PRO A 39 -2.09 -9.79 12.51
C PRO A 39 -1.75 -9.63 11.01
N GLU A 40 -2.18 -10.60 10.21
CA GLU A 40 -2.10 -10.57 8.75
C GLU A 40 -3.34 -9.89 8.18
N TYR A 41 -3.14 -8.86 7.34
CA TYR A 41 -4.19 -8.16 6.63
C TYR A 41 -4.14 -8.49 5.14
N GLU A 42 -5.25 -8.92 4.57
CA GLU A 42 -5.44 -9.01 3.12
C GLU A 42 -5.70 -7.61 2.56
N VAL A 43 -4.95 -7.22 1.54
CA VAL A 43 -5.05 -5.92 0.87
C VAL A 43 -5.76 -6.07 -0.45
N TYR A 44 -6.72 -5.18 -0.67
CA TYR A 44 -7.59 -5.13 -1.84
C TYR A 44 -7.49 -3.75 -2.51
N ILE A 45 -7.67 -3.73 -3.82
CA ILE A 45 -7.79 -2.51 -4.61
C ILE A 45 -9.12 -2.52 -5.35
N ARG A 46 -9.79 -1.39 -5.42
CA ARG A 46 -10.94 -1.21 -6.33
C ARG A 46 -10.80 0.09 -7.11
N ILE A 47 -11.52 0.16 -8.23
CA ILE A 47 -11.71 1.42 -8.94
C ILE A 47 -12.77 2.21 -8.20
N GLN A 48 -12.52 3.50 -7.96
CA GLN A 48 -13.45 4.39 -7.30
C GLN A 48 -14.84 4.34 -7.97
N GLY A 49 -15.88 4.13 -7.16
CA GLY A 49 -17.26 3.99 -7.64
C GLY A 49 -17.62 2.60 -8.16
N LYS A 50 -16.68 1.65 -8.24
CA LYS A 50 -16.98 0.24 -8.55
C LYS A 50 -17.07 -0.58 -7.26
N LYS A 51 -17.99 -1.55 -7.23
CA LYS A 51 -18.20 -2.43 -6.07
C LYS A 51 -17.20 -3.59 -5.98
N HIS A 52 -16.50 -3.90 -7.08
CA HIS A 52 -15.63 -5.07 -7.16
C HIS A 52 -14.24 -4.78 -6.57
N TRP A 53 -13.84 -5.61 -5.62
CA TRP A 53 -12.53 -5.58 -4.97
C TRP A 53 -11.59 -6.62 -5.60
N TYR A 54 -10.40 -6.19 -5.96
CA TYR A 54 -9.35 -7.04 -6.51
C TYR A 54 -8.33 -7.35 -5.41
N PRO A 55 -8.08 -8.63 -5.08
CA PRO A 55 -7.04 -9.00 -4.12
C PRO A 55 -5.66 -8.76 -4.75
N VAL A 56 -4.81 -8.01 -4.06
CA VAL A 56 -3.48 -7.63 -4.60
C VAL A 56 -2.33 -8.19 -3.76
N GLY A 57 -2.59 -8.51 -2.49
CA GLY A 57 -1.60 -9.11 -1.61
C GLY A 57 -2.06 -9.18 -0.17
N ALA A 58 -1.13 -9.52 0.72
CA ALA A 58 -1.33 -9.46 2.16
C ALA A 58 -0.12 -8.80 2.82
N ILE A 59 -0.36 -8.06 3.90
CA ILE A 59 0.65 -7.37 4.68
C ILE A 59 0.45 -7.76 6.15
N ALA A 60 1.53 -8.22 6.79
CA ALA A 60 1.56 -8.37 8.24
C ALA A 60 2.08 -7.07 8.87
N VAL A 61 1.43 -6.59 9.93
CA VAL A 61 1.87 -5.39 10.64
C VAL A 61 1.97 -5.65 12.13
N LYS A 62 2.95 -5.02 12.78
CA LYS A 62 3.16 -5.16 14.24
C LYS A 62 2.01 -4.61 15.09
N ARG A 63 1.34 -3.56 14.59
CA ARG A 63 0.20 -2.92 15.27
C ARG A 63 -0.85 -2.57 14.22
N SER A 64 -2.13 -2.82 14.53
CA SER A 64 -3.25 -2.57 13.63
C SER A 64 -3.33 -1.13 13.12
N ASN A 65 -2.91 -0.15 13.93
CA ASN A 65 -2.91 1.26 13.53
C ASN A 65 -1.88 1.62 12.44
N GLN A 66 -0.90 0.75 12.18
CA GLN A 66 0.13 0.96 11.17
C GLN A 66 -0.27 0.41 9.79
N ILE A 67 -1.41 -0.27 9.67
CA ILE A 67 -1.84 -0.88 8.40
C ILE A 67 -1.99 0.15 7.28
N ASN A 68 -2.61 1.29 7.59
CA ASN A 68 -2.76 2.39 6.64
C ASN A 68 -1.39 2.86 6.14
N GLN A 69 -0.47 3.16 7.04
CA GLN A 69 0.87 3.59 6.68
C GLN A 69 1.62 2.52 5.87
N ALA A 70 1.49 1.24 6.20
CA ALA A 70 2.13 0.15 5.47
C ALA A 70 1.59 -0.02 4.04
N ILE A 71 0.27 0.12 3.86
CA ILE A 71 -0.39 0.08 2.54
C ILE A 71 0.07 1.25 1.68
N PHE A 72 -0.01 2.48 2.20
CA PHE A 72 0.39 3.68 1.44
C PHE A 72 1.91 3.75 1.22
N GLY A 73 2.72 3.23 2.14
CA GLY A 73 4.17 3.13 1.97
C GLY A 73 4.59 2.14 0.88
N SER A 74 3.76 1.12 0.59
CA SER A 74 4.01 0.10 -0.44
C SER A 74 3.09 0.27 -1.67
N GLN A 75 2.49 1.46 -1.83
CA GLN A 75 1.44 1.70 -2.83
C GLN A 75 1.90 1.42 -4.25
N ASP A 76 3.10 1.87 -4.64
CA ASP A 76 3.66 1.63 -5.97
C ASP A 76 3.82 0.15 -6.28
N GLU A 77 4.29 -0.65 -5.32
CA GLU A 77 4.46 -2.09 -5.49
C GLU A 77 3.10 -2.81 -5.59
N LEU A 78 2.14 -2.41 -4.76
CA LEU A 78 0.78 -2.92 -4.80
C LEU A 78 0.11 -2.61 -6.14
N VAL A 79 0.22 -1.38 -6.65
CA VAL A 79 -0.32 -0.98 -7.96
C VAL A 79 0.38 -1.72 -9.09
N GLN A 80 1.70 -1.85 -9.07
CA GLN A 80 2.44 -2.62 -10.08
C GLN A 80 2.02 -4.09 -10.10
N GLY A 81 1.87 -4.71 -8.92
CA GLY A 81 1.35 -6.07 -8.79
C GLY A 81 -0.08 -6.19 -9.30
N ALA A 82 -0.95 -5.25 -8.90
CA ALA A 82 -2.35 -5.20 -9.29
C ALA A 82 -2.54 -5.05 -10.79
N VAL A 83 -1.80 -4.15 -11.44
CA VAL A 83 -1.88 -3.93 -12.90
C VAL A 83 -1.34 -5.13 -13.67
N ARG A 84 -0.36 -5.86 -13.10
CA ARG A 84 0.16 -7.08 -13.69
C ARG A 84 -0.86 -8.23 -13.65
N LEU A 85 -1.60 -8.36 -12.56
CA LEU A 85 -2.66 -9.36 -12.40
C LEU A 85 -3.95 -8.96 -13.13
N TYR A 86 -4.28 -7.67 -13.08
CA TYR A 86 -5.53 -7.08 -13.56
C TYR A 86 -5.24 -5.86 -14.44
N PRO A 87 -4.99 -6.07 -15.75
CA PRO A 87 -4.67 -4.99 -16.69
C PRO A 87 -5.75 -3.90 -16.78
N VAL A 88 -6.99 -4.23 -16.42
CA VAL A 88 -8.13 -3.31 -16.37
C VAL A 88 -7.90 -2.13 -15.41
N LEU A 89 -7.07 -2.31 -14.39
CA LEU A 89 -6.74 -1.26 -13.41
C LEU A 89 -5.79 -0.21 -13.99
N ARG A 90 -5.08 -0.52 -15.09
CA ARG A 90 -4.05 0.36 -15.68
C ARG A 90 -4.59 1.72 -16.11
N LYS A 91 -5.85 1.77 -16.57
CA LYS A 91 -6.51 3.03 -17.00
C LYS A 91 -7.04 3.86 -15.84
N HIS A 92 -7.15 3.28 -14.65
CA HIS A 92 -7.78 3.89 -13.49
C HIS A 92 -6.81 4.06 -12.31
N GLN A 93 -5.49 4.07 -12.56
CA GLN A 93 -4.46 4.13 -11.52
C GLN A 93 -4.61 5.33 -10.57
N GLN A 94 -5.12 6.46 -11.07
CA GLN A 94 -5.37 7.67 -10.27
C GLN A 94 -6.70 7.64 -9.49
N GLN A 95 -7.57 6.67 -9.77
CA GLN A 95 -8.90 6.50 -9.18
C GLN A 95 -8.97 5.16 -8.44
N LEU A 96 -7.88 4.75 -7.78
CA LEU A 96 -7.83 3.51 -7.01
C LEU A 96 -8.10 3.78 -5.54
N GLU A 97 -9.02 3.02 -4.98
CA GLU A 97 -9.24 2.95 -3.54
C GLU A 97 -8.61 1.67 -3.00
N TYR A 98 -7.97 1.79 -1.83
CA TYR A 98 -7.33 0.69 -1.14
C TYR A 98 -8.21 0.25 0.01
N GLY A 99 -8.32 -1.06 0.18
CA GLY A 99 -9.05 -1.67 1.26
C GLY A 99 -8.22 -2.73 1.94
N TYR A 100 -8.49 -2.99 3.21
CA TYR A 100 -7.87 -4.06 3.96
C TYR A 100 -8.90 -4.82 4.79
N ARG A 101 -8.57 -6.06 5.10
CA ARG A 101 -9.34 -6.92 6.01
C ARG A 101 -8.41 -7.85 6.73
N LEU A 102 -8.69 -8.19 7.99
CA LEU A 102 -7.92 -9.25 8.65
C LEU A 102 -8.13 -10.58 7.95
N LYS A 103 -7.04 -11.32 7.74
CA LYS A 103 -7.07 -12.63 7.10
C LYS A 103 -7.84 -13.67 7.91
N GLU A 104 -7.81 -13.54 9.24
CA GLU A 104 -8.54 -14.40 10.19
C GLU A 104 -10.05 -14.15 10.14
N TYR A 105 -10.48 -12.92 9.83
CA TYR A 105 -11.89 -12.52 9.80
C TYR A 105 -12.36 -12.33 8.36
N LYS A 106 -12.62 -13.45 7.66
CA LYS A 106 -13.07 -13.43 6.26
C LYS A 106 -14.52 -12.96 6.09
N ASP A 107 -15.30 -12.95 7.15
CA ASP A 107 -16.69 -12.49 7.15
C ASP A 107 -16.80 -10.97 7.34
N GLU A 108 -15.73 -10.30 7.77
CA GLU A 108 -15.74 -8.85 7.94
C GLU A 108 -15.76 -8.11 6.59
N PRO A 109 -16.43 -6.95 6.54
CA PRO A 109 -16.37 -6.09 5.37
C PRO A 109 -14.96 -5.52 5.18
N ILE A 110 -14.57 -5.32 3.92
CA ILE A 110 -13.30 -4.68 3.57
C ILE A 110 -13.33 -3.23 4.06
N GLN A 111 -12.41 -2.88 4.96
CA GLN A 111 -12.25 -1.54 5.50
C GLN A 111 -11.46 -0.68 4.51
N LEU A 112 -11.92 0.54 4.26
CA LEU A 112 -11.21 1.48 3.37
C LEU A 112 -9.97 2.02 4.07
N ALA A 113 -8.82 1.87 3.43
CA ALA A 113 -7.58 2.47 3.89
C ALA A 113 -7.62 3.98 3.62
N VAL A 114 -7.37 4.76 4.66
CA VAL A 114 -7.28 6.23 4.56
C VAL A 114 -5.80 6.59 4.61
N PRO A 115 -5.31 7.49 3.74
CA PRO A 115 -3.93 7.97 3.83
C PRO A 115 -3.70 8.49 5.25
N PRO A 116 -2.58 8.13 5.90
CA PRO A 116 -2.29 8.63 7.25
C PRO A 116 -2.27 10.16 7.17
N SER A 117 -3.33 10.81 7.64
CA SER A 117 -3.35 12.25 7.74
C SER A 117 -2.31 12.61 8.78
N ALA A 118 -1.33 13.44 8.40
CA ALA A 118 -0.62 14.20 9.41
C ALA A 118 -1.72 14.91 10.22
N SER A 119 -1.81 14.56 11.51
CA SER A 119 -2.89 14.95 12.40
C SER A 119 -3.32 16.42 12.17
N PRO A 120 -4.61 16.72 11.94
CA PRO A 120 -5.10 18.06 11.64
C PRO A 120 -5.13 19.01 12.84
N ASN A 121 -4.53 18.64 13.98
CA ASN A 121 -4.42 19.51 15.16
C ASN A 121 -3.55 20.78 14.93
N GLY A 122 -3.02 21.00 13.73
CA GLY A 122 -2.24 22.20 13.38
C GLY A 122 -2.99 23.29 12.60
N ILE A 123 -4.17 23.03 12.01
CA ILE A 123 -4.80 24.01 11.08
C ILE A 123 -6.02 24.71 11.69
N GLN A 124 -6.63 24.17 12.74
CA GLN A 124 -7.77 24.82 13.42
C GLN A 124 -7.37 26.11 14.14
N GLY A 125 -6.08 26.30 14.48
CA GLY A 125 -5.58 27.51 15.13
C GLY A 125 -5.36 28.71 14.22
N LEU A 126 -5.21 28.51 12.90
CA LEU A 126 -4.89 29.61 11.97
C LEU A 126 -6.14 30.24 11.34
N VAL A 127 -7.23 29.48 11.16
CA VAL A 127 -8.49 30.02 10.64
C VAL A 127 -9.25 30.87 11.66
N ALA A 128 -9.07 30.60 12.96
CA ALA A 128 -9.75 31.35 14.02
C ALA A 128 -9.16 32.75 14.29
N GLN A 129 -7.95 33.08 13.80
CA GLN A 129 -7.35 34.41 14.00
C GLN A 129 -7.65 35.42 12.88
N ILE A 130 -8.08 34.97 11.69
CA ILE A 130 -8.35 35.87 10.57
C ILE A 130 -9.78 36.43 10.66
N SER A 131 -10.73 35.63 11.16
CA SER A 131 -12.13 36.06 11.33
C SER A 131 -12.29 37.20 12.35
N THR A 132 -11.40 37.30 13.34
CA THR A 132 -11.52 38.30 14.43
C THR A 132 -10.89 39.65 14.11
N ARG A 133 -10.08 39.78 13.03
CA ARG A 133 -9.46 41.05 12.64
C ARG A 133 -10.19 41.81 11.53
N VAL A 134 -11.11 41.18 10.80
CA VAL A 134 -11.89 41.87 9.76
C VAL A 134 -13.17 42.49 10.32
N GLN A 135 -13.67 42.02 11.46
CA GLN A 135 -14.88 42.59 12.10
C GLN A 135 -14.61 43.85 12.94
N SER A 136 -13.36 44.17 13.28
CA SER A 136 -13.01 45.36 14.09
C SER A 136 -12.68 46.61 13.28
N VAL A 137 -12.74 46.56 11.93
CA VAL A 137 -12.46 47.71 11.05
C VAL A 137 -13.73 48.33 10.46
N PHE A 138 -14.90 47.69 10.59
CA PHE A 138 -16.14 48.17 9.96
C PHE A 138 -17.18 48.79 10.92
N ASN A 139 -16.85 49.04 12.20
CA ASN A 139 -17.81 49.68 13.11
C ASN A 139 -17.16 50.85 13.88
N ARG A 140 -17.03 52.00 13.20
CA ARG A 140 -16.95 53.32 13.84
C ARG A 140 -18.30 54.02 13.63
N PRO A 141 -19.09 54.30 14.68
CA PRO A 141 -20.17 55.26 14.57
C PRO A 141 -19.61 56.69 14.52
N SER A 142 -20.41 57.57 13.89
CA SER A 142 -20.31 59.01 13.67
C SER A 142 -19.33 59.83 14.51
#